data_AF-A0A2R5F3F4-F1
#
_entry.id   AF-A0A2R5F3F4-F1
#
_cell.length_a   1.000
_cell.length_b   1.000
_cell.length_c   1.000
_cell.angle_alpha   90.00
_cell.angle_beta   90.00
_cell.angle_gamma   90.00
#
_symmetry.space_group_name_H-M   'P 1'
#
loop_
_entity.id
_entity.type
_entity.pdbx_description
1 polymer ?
#
loop_
_entity_poly.entity_id
_entity_poly.type
_entity_poly.pdbx_seq_one_letter_code
_entity_poly.pdbx_strand_id
1 'polypeptide(L)'
;MEVWSTGKAENYVPHRLEAQAYTSVEEGELQWIDVRLFWSPDTAQNAFLVIKAHHRTPFVVIPELVKDYRIEAWLEGAWKTLYRETDNRKRTRRHTLDKSVTTDRLRLVVESTNGGAYAEVVEIRAYGELR
;
A
#
# COMPACT_ATOMS: atom_id res chain seq x y z
N MET A 1 11.41 12.39 12.47
CA MET A 1 12.66 11.78 12.96
C MET A 1 12.45 11.32 14.39
N GLU A 2 12.97 10.15 14.73
CA GLU A 2 12.87 9.55 16.07
C GLU A 2 14.25 9.20 16.59
N VAL A 3 14.47 9.36 17.89
CA VAL A 3 15.68 8.94 18.63
C VAL A 3 15.31 7.74 19.48
N TRP A 4 16.06 6.65 19.34
CA TRP A 4 15.86 5.45 20.16
C TRP A 4 17.12 5.09 20.93
N SER A 5 16.99 4.70 22.19
CA SER A 5 18.05 4.13 23.01
C SER A 5 17.99 2.59 23.06
N THR A 6 19.09 1.98 23.47
CA THR A 6 19.19 0.51 23.66
C THR A 6 19.09 0.14 25.13
N GLY A 7 18.51 -1.02 25.44
CA GLY A 7 18.27 -1.44 26.83
C GLY A 7 19.51 -1.89 27.61
N LYS A 8 20.52 -2.47 26.94
CA LYS A 8 21.85 -2.81 27.49
C LYS A 8 22.90 -2.31 26.52
N ALA A 9 24.05 -1.85 27.03
CA ALA A 9 25.14 -1.31 26.21
C ALA A 9 25.69 -2.31 25.16
N GLU A 10 25.53 -3.61 25.42
CA GLU A 10 25.93 -4.71 24.52
C GLU A 10 24.95 -4.97 23.36
N ASN A 11 23.73 -4.40 23.41
CA ASN A 11 22.66 -4.68 22.45
C ASN A 11 22.51 -3.54 21.42
N TYR A 12 22.42 -3.91 20.14
CA TYR A 12 22.23 -2.99 18.99
C TYR A 12 20.76 -2.90 18.50
N VAL A 13 19.79 -3.29 19.33
CA VAL A 13 18.37 -3.26 18.95
C VAL A 13 17.68 -2.05 19.60
N PRO A 14 17.03 -1.16 18.81
CA PRO A 14 16.24 -0.04 19.34
C PRO A 14 15.18 -0.55 20.32
N HIS A 15 15.21 -0.09 21.57
CA HIS A 15 14.36 -0.63 22.63
C HIS A 15 13.38 0.42 23.19
N ARG A 16 13.81 1.68 23.30
CA ARG A 16 12.96 2.76 23.85
C ARG A 16 13.05 4.01 22.99
N LEU A 17 11.89 4.59 22.66
CA LEU A 17 11.80 5.90 22.01
C LEU A 17 12.10 6.98 23.05
N GLU A 18 13.11 7.80 22.78
CA GLU A 18 13.58 8.86 23.67
C GLU A 18 13.05 10.24 23.25
N ALA A 19 12.99 10.50 21.94
CA ALA A 19 12.50 11.77 21.41
C ALA A 19 11.96 11.60 19.98
N GLN A 20 11.03 12.46 19.59
CA GLN A 20 10.51 12.53 18.22
C GLN A 20 10.34 13.99 17.79
N ALA A 21 10.65 14.29 16.53
CA ALA A 21 10.45 15.59 15.91
C ALA A 21 9.95 15.44 14.47
N TYR A 22 9.23 16.43 13.98
CA TYR A 22 8.72 16.49 12.61
C TYR A 22 9.17 17.80 11.97
N THR A 23 9.52 17.74 10.68
CA THR A 23 9.75 18.92 9.86
C THR A 23 9.17 18.69 8.47
N SER A 24 8.72 19.75 7.82
CA SER A 24 8.38 19.72 6.40
C SER A 24 9.67 19.83 5.59
N VAL A 25 9.76 19.06 4.51
CA VAL A 25 10.86 19.12 3.55
C VAL A 25 10.24 19.47 2.20
N GLU A 26 10.66 20.59 1.64
CA GLU A 26 10.24 21.01 0.30
C GLU A 26 10.94 20.15 -0.76
N GLU A 27 10.33 20.00 -1.93
CA GLU A 27 10.95 19.26 -3.03
C GLU A 27 12.23 19.96 -3.52
N GLY A 28 13.29 19.18 -3.77
CA GLY A 28 14.54 19.69 -4.33
C GLY A 28 15.69 18.69 -4.23
N GLU A 29 16.83 19.05 -4.82
CA GLU A 29 18.03 18.21 -4.85
C GLU A 29 19.03 18.65 -3.78
N LEU A 30 19.60 17.68 -3.03
CA LEU A 30 20.70 17.88 -2.05
C LEU A 30 20.46 18.98 -1.00
N GLN A 31 19.29 18.97 -0.37
CA GLN A 31 18.93 19.95 0.66
C GLN A 31 19.47 19.58 2.05
N TRP A 32 19.91 20.62 2.79
CA TRP A 32 20.16 20.54 4.24
C TRP A 32 18.95 21.07 4.99
N ILE A 33 18.44 20.27 5.93
CA ILE A 33 17.30 20.65 6.78
C ILE A 33 17.69 20.53 8.25
N ASP A 34 17.31 21.55 9.03
CA ASP A 34 17.48 21.51 10.48
C ASP A 34 16.27 20.86 11.15
N VAL A 35 16.52 19.78 11.89
CA VAL A 35 15.50 19.12 12.70
C VAL A 35 15.93 19.18 14.15
N ARG A 36 15.22 19.97 14.96
CA ARG A 36 15.51 20.07 16.39
C ARG A 36 14.94 18.85 17.12
N LEU A 37 15.83 17.99 17.58
CA LEU A 37 15.54 16.93 18.55
C LEU A 37 16.16 17.30 19.89
N PHE A 38 15.37 17.21 20.94
CA PHE A 38 15.84 17.47 22.30
C PHE A 38 16.01 16.12 23.01
N TRP A 39 17.25 15.65 23.10
CA TRP A 39 17.61 14.46 23.89
C TRP A 39 18.99 14.65 24.51
N SER A 40 19.08 14.48 25.83
CA SER A 40 20.31 14.59 26.61
C SER A 40 20.32 13.46 27.64
N PRO A 41 20.96 12.32 27.35
CA PRO A 41 20.96 11.19 28.28
C PRO A 41 21.85 11.48 29.50
N ASP A 42 21.42 11.03 30.68
CA ASP A 42 22.17 11.19 31.93
C ASP A 42 23.49 10.40 31.95
N THR A 43 23.63 9.39 31.09
CA THR A 43 24.86 8.60 30.92
C THR A 43 25.12 8.38 29.43
N ALA A 44 26.39 8.43 29.03
CA ALA A 44 26.82 8.22 27.65
C ALA A 44 26.31 6.88 27.11
N GLN A 45 25.63 6.93 25.97
CA GLN A 45 25.03 5.75 25.32
C GLN A 45 24.84 5.97 23.83
N ASN A 46 24.64 4.88 23.08
CA ASN A 46 24.33 4.93 21.66
C ASN A 46 22.86 5.34 21.44
N ALA A 47 22.61 6.03 20.33
CA ALA A 47 21.27 6.28 19.83
C ALA A 47 21.12 5.90 18.37
N PHE A 48 19.90 5.50 18.01
CA PHE A 48 19.48 5.32 16.63
C PHE A 48 18.61 6.50 16.21
N LEU A 49 18.94 7.12 15.07
CA LEU A 49 18.11 8.11 14.39
C LEU A 49 17.30 7.42 13.28
N VAL A 50 15.97 7.41 13.41
CA VAL A 50 15.06 6.84 12.41
C VAL A 50 14.32 7.97 11.70
N ILE A 51 14.51 8.07 10.38
CA ILE A 51 13.80 9.02 9.53
C ILE A 51 12.64 8.28 8.86
N LYS A 52 11.42 8.74 9.11
CA LYS A 52 10.20 8.21 8.46
C LYS A 52 9.67 9.27 7.51
N ALA A 53 9.64 8.97 6.23
CA ALA A 53 8.94 9.78 5.25
C ALA A 53 7.44 9.45 5.32
N HIS A 54 6.61 10.43 5.65
CA HIS A 54 5.17 10.33 5.40
C HIS A 54 4.92 10.72 3.94
N HIS A 55 5.09 9.77 3.01
CA HIS A 55 4.58 9.96 1.66
C HIS A 55 3.04 10.00 1.74
N ARG A 56 2.48 11.21 1.71
CA ARG A 56 1.08 11.40 1.36
C ARG A 56 1.04 11.48 -0.16
N THR A 57 0.46 10.48 -0.81
CA THR A 57 0.06 10.65 -2.21
C THR A 57 -0.96 11.79 -2.25
N PRO A 58 -0.80 12.79 -3.13
CA PRO A 58 -1.71 13.93 -3.20
C PRO A 58 -3.14 13.50 -3.53
N PHE A 59 -3.30 12.31 -4.10
CA PHE A 59 -4.58 11.68 -4.35
C PHE A 59 -5.01 10.83 -3.16
N VAL A 60 -6.23 11.07 -2.67
CA VAL A 60 -6.92 10.24 -1.66
C VAL A 60 -7.14 8.81 -2.19
N VAL A 61 -7.24 8.67 -3.52
CA VAL A 61 -7.32 7.41 -4.25
C VAL A 61 -6.47 7.55 -5.52
N ILE A 62 -5.67 6.53 -5.83
CA ILE A 62 -4.86 6.51 -7.06
C ILE A 62 -5.80 6.63 -8.27
N PRO A 63 -5.64 7.63 -9.17
CA PRO A 63 -6.58 7.86 -10.27
C PRO A 63 -6.76 6.66 -11.20
N GLU A 64 -5.68 5.93 -11.49
CA GLU A 64 -5.63 4.76 -12.38
C GLU A 64 -6.23 3.50 -11.72
N LEU A 65 -6.61 3.58 -10.44
CA LEU A 65 -7.26 2.47 -9.75
C LEU A 65 -8.62 2.20 -10.39
N VAL A 66 -8.82 0.95 -10.80
CA VAL A 66 -10.10 0.44 -11.31
C VAL A 66 -11.20 0.69 -10.27
N LYS A 67 -12.22 1.46 -10.65
CA LYS A 67 -13.36 1.85 -9.81
C LYS A 67 -14.55 0.92 -10.02
N ASP A 68 -15.03 0.84 -11.27
CA ASP A 68 -16.14 -0.04 -11.65
C ASP A 68 -15.62 -1.10 -12.63
N TYR A 69 -15.93 -2.36 -12.35
CA TYR A 69 -15.47 -3.48 -13.19
C TYR A 69 -16.34 -4.72 -13.06
N ARG A 70 -16.19 -5.61 -14.04
CA ARG A 70 -16.78 -6.96 -14.03
C ARG A 70 -15.72 -8.03 -14.16
N ILE A 71 -15.94 -9.13 -13.49
CA ILE A 71 -15.22 -10.39 -13.73
C ILE A 71 -16.16 -11.27 -14.55
N GLU A 72 -15.67 -11.73 -15.69
CA GLU A 72 -16.44 -12.58 -16.60
C GLU A 72 -15.68 -13.85 -16.93
N ALA A 73 -16.44 -14.93 -17.12
CA ALA A 73 -15.94 -16.19 -17.64
C ALA A 73 -16.68 -16.56 -18.93
N TRP A 74 -16.00 -17.32 -19.78
CA TRP A 74 -16.62 -17.93 -20.94
C TRP A 74 -17.34 -19.20 -20.52
N LEU A 75 -18.66 -19.19 -20.61
CA LEU A 75 -19.54 -20.28 -20.19
C LEU A 75 -20.61 -20.50 -21.26
N GLU A 76 -20.83 -21.76 -21.66
CA GLU A 76 -21.86 -22.13 -22.64
C GLU A 76 -21.81 -21.32 -23.94
N GLY A 77 -20.60 -20.99 -24.42
CA GLY A 77 -20.42 -20.25 -25.67
C GLY A 77 -20.68 -18.74 -25.58
N ALA A 78 -20.77 -18.17 -24.38
CA ALA A 78 -20.92 -16.73 -24.17
C ALA A 78 -20.12 -16.23 -22.97
N TRP A 79 -19.79 -14.93 -22.96
CA TRP A 79 -19.26 -14.26 -21.76
C TRP A 79 -20.39 -14.07 -20.75
N LYS A 80 -20.25 -14.65 -19.56
CA LYS A 80 -21.17 -14.45 -18.44
C LYS A 80 -20.46 -13.71 -17.30
N THR A 81 -21.13 -12.72 -16.73
CA THR A 81 -20.62 -11.99 -15.56
C THR A 81 -20.72 -12.86 -14.30
N LEU A 82 -19.58 -13.08 -13.67
CA LEU A 82 -19.46 -13.79 -12.39
C LEU A 82 -19.56 -12.83 -11.20
N TYR A 83 -19.03 -11.62 -11.37
CA TYR A 83 -19.01 -10.60 -10.32
C TYR A 83 -18.99 -9.19 -10.92
N ARG A 84 -19.59 -8.24 -10.22
CA ARG A 84 -19.54 -6.81 -10.56
C ARG A 84 -19.20 -6.00 -9.31
N GLU A 85 -18.23 -5.11 -9.46
CA GLU A 85 -17.82 -4.15 -8.44
C GLU A 85 -18.15 -2.73 -8.88
N THR A 86 -18.51 -1.86 -7.93
CA THR A 86 -18.71 -0.43 -8.15
C THR A 86 -18.08 0.40 -7.03
N ASP A 87 -17.59 1.60 -7.35
CA ASP A 87 -16.93 2.54 -6.40
C ASP A 87 -15.75 1.92 -5.63
N ASN A 88 -14.95 1.09 -6.29
CA ASN A 88 -13.77 0.52 -5.67
C ASN A 88 -12.68 1.58 -5.42
N ARG A 89 -12.26 1.68 -4.15
CA ARG A 89 -11.14 2.53 -3.70
C ARG A 89 -9.99 1.76 -3.07
N LYS A 90 -9.98 0.43 -3.22
CA LYS A 90 -8.93 -0.45 -2.68
C LYS A 90 -8.10 -1.05 -3.82
N ARG A 91 -6.77 -0.94 -3.71
CA ARG A 91 -5.80 -1.52 -4.65
C ARG A 91 -5.83 -3.05 -4.74
N THR A 92 -6.25 -3.72 -3.67
CA THR A 92 -6.33 -5.18 -3.61
C THR A 92 -7.77 -5.57 -3.30
N ARG A 93 -8.34 -6.40 -4.17
CA ARG A 93 -9.67 -6.99 -3.99
C ARG A 93 -9.58 -8.50 -4.06
N ARG A 94 -10.35 -9.15 -3.18
CA ARG A 94 -10.56 -10.59 -3.19
C ARG A 94 -12.06 -10.80 -3.27
N HIS A 95 -12.47 -11.63 -4.21
CA HIS A 95 -13.86 -11.94 -4.46
C HIS A 95 -14.05 -13.44 -4.27
N THR A 96 -15.03 -13.79 -3.44
CA THR A 96 -15.52 -15.16 -3.35
C THR A 96 -16.72 -15.25 -4.28
N LEU A 97 -16.69 -16.18 -5.22
CA LEU A 97 -17.83 -16.44 -6.10
C LEU A 97 -18.85 -17.31 -5.36
N ASP A 98 -20.14 -17.03 -5.55
CA ASP A 98 -21.21 -17.83 -4.94
C ASP A 98 -21.20 -19.29 -5.41
N LYS A 99 -20.71 -19.52 -6.63
CA LYS A 99 -20.55 -20.84 -7.23
C LYS A 99 -19.21 -20.92 -7.93
N SER A 100 -18.51 -22.04 -7.72
CA SER A 100 -17.34 -22.39 -8.51
C SER A 100 -17.76 -22.61 -9.96
N VAL A 101 -16.92 -22.18 -10.90
CA VAL A 101 -17.15 -22.34 -12.34
C VAL A 101 -15.93 -23.02 -12.96
N THR A 102 -16.18 -23.87 -13.96
CA THR A 102 -15.12 -24.42 -14.82
C THR A 102 -15.16 -23.65 -16.14
N THR A 103 -14.03 -23.04 -16.51
CA THR A 103 -13.90 -22.25 -17.73
C THR A 103 -12.47 -22.31 -18.26
N ASP A 104 -12.31 -22.13 -19.56
CA ASP A 104 -11.02 -21.98 -20.24
C ASP A 104 -10.61 -20.50 -20.41
N ARG A 105 -11.53 -19.55 -20.16
CA ARG A 105 -11.29 -18.13 -20.37
C ARG A 105 -11.91 -17.28 -19.27
N LEU A 106 -11.08 -16.42 -18.69
CA LEU A 106 -11.47 -15.41 -17.71
C LEU A 106 -11.04 -14.04 -18.23
N ARG A 107 -11.85 -13.01 -17.97
CA ARG A 107 -11.44 -11.62 -18.19
C ARG A 107 -11.92 -10.69 -17.09
N LEU A 108 -11.13 -9.64 -16.87
CA LEU A 108 -11.52 -8.46 -16.13
C LEU A 108 -11.97 -7.40 -17.15
N VAL A 109 -13.20 -6.92 -17.04
CA VAL A 109 -13.73 -5.81 -17.84
C VAL A 109 -13.72 -4.56 -16.98
N VAL A 110 -12.82 -3.64 -17.28
CA VAL A 110 -12.75 -2.33 -16.61
C VAL A 110 -13.75 -1.39 -17.27
N GLU A 111 -14.62 -0.78 -16.47
CA GLU A 111 -15.66 0.14 -16.95
C GLU A 111 -15.33 1.59 -16.59
N SER A 112 -14.66 1.81 -15.47
CA SER A 112 -14.18 3.14 -15.07
C SER A 112 -13.02 3.07 -14.08
N THR A 113 -12.28 4.15 -13.97
CA THR A 113 -11.20 4.37 -12.98
C THR A 113 -11.62 5.43 -11.97
N ASN A 114 -10.77 5.72 -10.98
CA ASN A 114 -10.98 6.78 -10.00
C ASN A 114 -10.55 8.18 -10.51
N GLY A 115 -10.35 8.34 -11.82
CA GLY A 115 -10.02 9.62 -12.46
C GLY A 115 -8.89 9.55 -13.49
N GLY A 116 -8.20 8.42 -13.61
CA GLY A 116 -7.14 8.20 -14.60
C GLY A 116 -7.69 7.91 -16.00
N ALA A 117 -6.99 8.34 -17.04
CA ALA A 117 -7.37 8.08 -18.44
C ALA A 117 -7.19 6.60 -18.85
N TYR A 118 -6.47 5.84 -18.06
CA TYR A 118 -6.21 4.42 -18.25
C TYR A 118 -6.25 3.71 -16.89
N ALA A 119 -6.39 2.39 -16.93
CA ALA A 119 -6.39 1.56 -15.74
C ALA A 119 -5.06 0.82 -15.59
N GLU A 120 -4.58 0.71 -14.35
CA GLU A 120 -3.41 -0.11 -14.02
C GLU A 120 -3.84 -1.33 -13.20
N VAL A 121 -3.52 -2.51 -13.72
CA VAL A 121 -3.76 -3.79 -13.04
C VAL A 121 -2.45 -4.54 -12.95
N VAL A 122 -1.95 -4.70 -11.73
CA VAL A 122 -0.64 -5.32 -11.49
C VAL A 122 -0.71 -6.84 -11.61
N GLU A 123 -1.76 -7.46 -11.06
CA GLU A 123 -1.87 -8.91 -10.98
C GLU A 123 -3.33 -9.37 -10.87
N ILE A 124 -3.64 -10.50 -11.50
CA ILE A 124 -4.88 -11.25 -11.29
C ILE A 124 -4.50 -12.68 -10.92
N ARG A 125 -5.04 -13.16 -9.80
CA ARG A 125 -4.92 -14.56 -9.37
C ARG A 125 -6.29 -15.20 -9.30
N ALA A 126 -6.43 -16.38 -9.90
CA ALA A 126 -7.60 -17.22 -9.79
C ALA A 126 -7.23 -18.47 -8.99
N TYR A 127 -8.10 -18.85 -8.05
CA TYR A 127 -7.92 -20.00 -7.19
C TYR A 127 -9.05 -20.99 -7.44
N GLY A 128 -8.70 -22.26 -7.63
CA GLY A 128 -9.65 -23.37 -7.64
C GLY A 128 -9.61 -24.12 -6.32
N GLU A 129 -10.62 -24.95 -6.08
CA GLU A 129 -10.51 -25.99 -5.06
C GLU A 129 -9.48 -27.03 -5.51
N LEU A 130 -8.66 -27.50 -4.56
CA LEU A 130 -7.80 -28.67 -4.78
C LEU A 130 -8.70 -29.84 -5.14
N ARG A 131 -8.57 -30.37 -6.35
CA ARG A 131 -9.14 -31.66 -6.76
C ARG A 131 -8.31 -32.81 -6.22
#